data_AF-D3B5W4-F1
#
_entry.id   AF-D3B5W4-F1
#
_cell.length_a   1.000
_cell.length_b   1.000
_cell.length_c   1.000
_cell.angle_alpha   90.00
_cell.angle_beta   90.00
_cell.angle_gamma   90.00
#
_symmetry.space_group_name_H-M   'P 1'
#
loop_
_entity.id
_entity.type
_entity.pdbx_description
1 polymer ?
#
loop_
_entity_poly.entity_id
_entity_poly.type
_entity_poly.pdbx_seq_one_letter_code
_entity_poly.pdbx_strand_id
1 'polypeptide(L)'
;MGGSGAVFGKQITYTLSPFRQRLFVNYFKNAVPHIKRGVREHSLAIVPYFVALGVTVNWANHSYHEDRKGITKQNKNAVLYLLPAC
;
A
#
# COMPACT_ATOMS: atom_id res chain seq x y z
N MET A 1 -21.46 -39.80 6.26
CA MET A 1 -21.70 -39.34 4.87
C MET A 1 -20.37 -39.17 4.16
N GLY A 2 -19.86 -40.27 3.60
CA GLY A 2 -18.66 -40.27 2.75
C GLY A 2 -19.11 -40.08 1.31
N GLY A 3 -18.88 -38.88 0.77
CA GLY A 3 -19.13 -38.59 -0.63
C GLY A 3 -18.00 -39.13 -1.48
N SER A 4 -18.32 -40.15 -2.28
CA SER A 4 -17.50 -40.76 -3.31
C SER A 4 -16.76 -39.74 -4.18
N GLY A 5 -15.49 -40.01 -4.48
CA GLY A 5 -14.79 -39.34 -5.57
C GLY A 5 -15.55 -39.55 -6.87
N ALA A 6 -16.17 -38.48 -7.38
CA ALA A 6 -16.84 -38.50 -8.66
C ALA A 6 -15.77 -38.58 -9.77
N VAL A 7 -15.75 -39.71 -10.48
CA VAL A 7 -14.86 -39.96 -11.62
C VAL A 7 -15.44 -39.22 -12.84
N PHE A 8 -15.11 -37.94 -12.97
CA PHE A 8 -15.40 -37.17 -14.18
C PHE A 8 -14.33 -37.50 -15.23
N GLY A 9 -14.51 -38.61 -15.97
CA GLY A 9 -13.63 -39.02 -17.07
C GLY A 9 -12.28 -39.63 -16.63
N LYS A 10 -11.25 -39.55 -17.49
CA LYS A 10 -9.90 -40.17 -17.32
C LYS A 10 -9.04 -39.45 -16.26
N GLN A 11 -9.63 -38.90 -15.21
CA GLN A 11 -8.93 -38.15 -14.18
C GLN A 11 -9.51 -38.51 -12.80
N ILE A 12 -8.64 -39.00 -11.93
CA ILE A 12 -9.01 -39.50 -10.60
C ILE A 12 -8.68 -38.43 -9.57
N THR A 13 -9.69 -37.93 -8.87
CA THR A 13 -9.54 -36.90 -7.82
C THR A 13 -9.82 -37.50 -6.46
N TYR A 14 -8.88 -37.37 -5.53
CA TYR A 14 -9.02 -37.81 -4.15
C TYR A 14 -9.32 -36.63 -3.23
N THR A 15 -10.31 -36.78 -2.38
CA THR A 15 -10.69 -35.76 -1.38
C THR A 15 -10.78 -36.41 0.00
N LEU A 16 -10.41 -35.64 1.03
CA LEU A 16 -10.54 -36.06 2.43
C LEU A 16 -11.77 -35.39 3.03
N SER A 17 -12.49 -36.10 3.91
CA SER A 17 -13.61 -35.53 4.66
C SER A 17 -13.17 -34.28 5.45
N PRO A 18 -13.94 -33.18 5.43
CA PRO A 18 -13.55 -31.92 6.07
C PRO A 18 -13.36 -32.07 7.58
N PHE A 19 -14.09 -32.98 8.23
CA PHE A 19 -13.95 -33.25 9.66
C PHE A 19 -12.66 -33.99 10.03
N ARG A 20 -11.93 -34.51 9.04
CA ARG A 20 -10.61 -35.14 9.22
C ARG A 20 -9.47 -34.23 8.79
N GLN A 21 -9.76 -33.09 8.17
CA GLN A 21 -8.75 -32.14 7.73
C GLN A 21 -8.41 -31.18 8.87
N ARG A 22 -7.12 -30.84 9.03
CA ARG A 22 -6.73 -29.72 9.89
C ARG A 22 -7.05 -28.43 9.14
N LEU A 23 -7.70 -27.48 9.81
CA LEU A 23 -8.13 -26.21 9.22
C LEU A 23 -6.95 -25.38 8.70
N PHE A 24 -5.80 -25.43 9.39
CA PHE A 24 -4.59 -24.70 9.04
C PHE A 24 -3.37 -25.64 9.00
N VAL A 25 -3.22 -26.39 7.91
CA VAL A 25 -2.02 -27.21 7.68
C VAL A 25 -0.88 -26.32 7.18
N ASN A 26 0.30 -26.45 7.80
CA ASN A 26 1.52 -25.75 7.37
C ASN A 26 1.32 -24.24 7.15
N TYR A 27 0.48 -23.61 7.97
CA TYR A 27 0.06 -22.22 7.76
C TYR A 27 1.24 -21.29 7.51
N PHE A 28 2.19 -21.19 8.43
CA PHE A 28 3.34 -20.31 8.23
C PHE A 28 4.32 -20.83 7.18
N LYS A 29 4.54 -22.15 7.12
CA LYS A 29 5.49 -22.77 6.20
C LYS A 29 5.09 -22.59 4.73
N ASN A 30 3.79 -22.55 4.43
CA ASN A 30 3.27 -22.45 3.07
C ASN A 30 2.68 -21.06 2.78
N ALA A 31 1.99 -20.42 3.73
CA ALA A 31 1.36 -19.12 3.49
C ALA A 31 2.39 -17.99 3.35
N VAL A 32 3.43 -17.98 4.18
CA VAL A 32 4.46 -16.92 4.12
C VAL A 32 5.19 -16.89 2.77
N PRO A 33 5.74 -18.01 2.25
CA PRO A 33 6.39 -17.98 0.93
C PRO A 33 5.40 -17.69 -0.20
N HIS A 34 4.14 -18.15 -0.10
CA HIS A 34 3.10 -17.86 -1.08
C HIS A 34 2.78 -16.35 -1.14
N ILE A 35 2.57 -15.72 0.01
CA ILE A 35 2.31 -14.27 0.12
C ILE A 35 3.53 -13.47 -0.34
N LYS A 36 4.74 -13.85 0.12
CA LYS A 36 5.99 -13.19 -0.28
C LYS A 36 6.20 -13.22 -1.79
N ARG A 37 5.83 -14.33 -2.45
CA ARG A 37 5.87 -14.45 -3.91
C ARG A 37 4.90 -13.45 -4.56
N GLY A 38 3.65 -13.41 -4.12
CA GLY A 38 2.65 -12.47 -4.64
C GLY A 38 3.07 -11.00 -4.45
N VAL A 39 3.59 -10.64 -3.27
CA VAL A 39 4.08 -9.27 -3.00
C VAL A 39 5.23 -8.92 -3.93
N ARG A 40 6.19 -9.83 -4.15
CA ARG A 40 7.31 -9.60 -5.07
C ARG A 40 6.84 -9.35 -6.50
N GLU A 41 5.91 -10.17 -6.99
CA GLU A 41 5.38 -10.07 -8.35
C GLU A 41 4.64 -8.75 -8.60
N HIS A 42 3.89 -8.25 -7.61
CA HIS A 42 3.07 -7.05 -7.77
C HIS A 42 3.77 -5.76 -7.31
N SER A 43 4.87 -5.86 -6.58
CA SER A 43 5.58 -4.70 -6.03
C SER A 43 5.99 -3.69 -7.11
N LEU A 44 6.51 -4.15 -8.25
CA LEU A 44 6.95 -3.28 -9.34
C LEU A 44 5.80 -2.59 -10.09
N ALA A 45 4.58 -3.13 -10.02
CA ALA A 45 3.42 -2.50 -10.64
C ALA A 45 2.80 -1.43 -9.73
N ILE A 46 2.81 -1.65 -8.42
CA ILE A 46 2.08 -0.83 -7.45
C ILE A 46 2.95 0.28 -6.85
N VAL A 47 4.17 -0.06 -6.43
CA VAL A 47 5.09 0.87 -5.77
C VAL A 47 5.39 2.15 -6.56
N PRO A 48 5.67 2.13 -7.88
CA PRO A 48 6.04 3.36 -8.59
C PRO A 48 4.92 4.41 -8.59
N TYR A 49 3.65 4.00 -8.64
CA TYR A 49 2.52 4.92 -8.58
C TYR A 49 2.45 5.65 -7.24
N PHE A 50 2.59 4.91 -6.14
CA PHE A 50 2.59 5.51 -4.79
C PHE A 50 3.81 6.40 -4.55
N VAL A 51 4.98 6.04 -5.08
CA VAL A 51 6.18 6.88 -4.99
C VAL A 51 5.97 8.19 -5.75
N ALA A 52 5.45 8.13 -6.98
CA ALA A 52 5.18 9.33 -7.78
C ALA A 52 4.19 10.27 -7.07
N LEU A 53 3.12 9.73 -6.51
CA LEU A 53 2.17 10.51 -5.70
C LEU A 53 2.83 11.11 -4.46
N GLY A 54 3.62 10.32 -3.72
CA GLY A 54 4.30 10.80 -2.51
C GLY A 54 5.25 11.96 -2.80
N VAL A 55 6.02 11.86 -3.89
CA VAL A 55 6.91 12.94 -4.34
C VAL A 55 6.11 14.19 -4.72
N THR A 56 5.03 14.02 -5.49
CA THR A 56 4.20 15.13 -5.96
C THR A 56 3.56 15.89 -4.80
N VAL A 57 2.99 15.17 -3.84
CA VAL A 57 2.34 15.77 -2.65
C VAL A 57 3.37 16.48 -1.77
N ASN A 58 4.54 15.87 -1.57
CA ASN A 58 5.59 16.49 -0.76
C ASN A 58 6.10 17.79 -1.41
N TRP A 59 6.31 17.77 -2.73
CA TRP A 59 6.68 18.98 -3.48
C TRP A 59 5.62 20.07 -3.37
N ALA A 60 4.34 19.73 -3.60
CA ALA A 60 3.25 20.70 -3.51
C ALA A 60 3.13 21.35 -2.11
N ASN A 61 3.25 20.53 -1.05
CA ASN A 61 3.25 21.04 0.32
C ASN A 61 4.45 21.95 0.59
N HIS A 62 5.64 21.56 0.13
CA HIS A 62 6.85 22.36 0.31
C HIS A 62 6.69 23.75 -0.32
N SER A 63 6.34 23.80 -1.61
CA SER A 63 6.13 25.05 -2.36
C SER A 63 5.08 25.94 -1.69
N TYR A 64 3.95 25.36 -1.27
CA TYR A 64 2.89 26.11 -0.60
C TYR A 64 3.36 26.79 0.70
N HIS A 65 4.17 26.08 1.50
CA HIS A 65 4.69 26.64 2.74
C HIS A 65 5.78 27.71 2.50
N GLU A 66 6.59 27.58 1.45
CA GLU A 66 7.57 28.60 1.07
C GLU A 66 6.90 29.90 0.60
N ASP A 67 5.89 29.79 -0.25
CA ASP A 67 5.11 30.93 -0.74
C ASP A 67 4.47 31.72 0.41
N ARG A 68 3.88 31.02 1.38
CA ARG A 68 3.26 31.64 2.57
C ARG A 68 4.28 32.36 3.47
N LYS A 69 5.48 31.79 3.62
CA LYS A 69 6.58 32.46 4.34
C LYS A 69 7.02 33.71 3.62
N GLY A 70 7.10 33.68 2.29
CA GLY A 70 7.40 34.84 1.44
C GLY A 70 6.39 35.97 1.63
N ILE A 71 5.09 35.68 1.54
CA ILE A 71 4.01 36.66 1.73
C ILE A 71 4.05 37.28 3.13
N THR A 72 4.28 36.45 4.16
CA THR A 72 4.37 36.93 5.55
C THR A 72 5.58 37.83 5.76
N LYS A 73 6.73 37.50 5.14
CA LYS A 73 7.92 38.38 5.17
C LYS A 73 7.66 39.70 4.47
N GLN A 74 7.03 39.69 3.29
CA GLN A 74 6.66 40.91 2.57
C GLN A 74 5.68 41.77 3.38
N ASN A 75 4.67 41.17 4.00
CA ASN A 75 3.73 41.89 4.86
C ASN A 75 4.43 42.53 6.07
N LYS A 76 5.31 41.79 6.77
CA LYS A 76 6.10 42.34 7.88
C LYS A 76 7.00 43.49 7.45
N ASN A 77 7.65 43.36 6.30
CA ASN A 77 8.51 44.41 5.74
C ASN A 77 7.66 45.63 5.37
N ALA A 78 6.53 45.46 4.70
CA ALA A 78 5.62 46.56 4.37
C ALA A 78 5.09 47.29 5.62
N VAL A 79 4.74 46.54 6.68
CA VAL A 79 4.35 47.12 7.98
C VAL A 79 5.51 47.89 8.64
N LEU A 80 6.74 47.38 8.57
CA LEU A 80 7.94 48.07 9.07
C LEU A 80 8.22 49.38 8.33
N TYR A 81 7.95 49.47 7.02
CA TYR A 81 8.07 50.72 6.26
C TYR A 81 6.86 51.67 6.43
N LEU A 82 5.74 51.17 6.97
CA LEU A 82 4.51 51.93 7.21
C LEU A 82 4.35 52.39 8.68
N LEU A 83 5.15 51.88 9.61
CA LEU A 83 5.31 52.52 10.93
C LEU A 83 6.28 53.70 10.76
N PRO A 84 5.83 54.97 10.80
CA PRO A 84 6.76 56.07 10.94
C PRO A 84 7.49 55.85 12.26
N ALA A 85 8.83 55.86 12.20
CA ALA A 85 9.67 55.93 13.38
C ALA A 85 9.23 57.16 14.19
N CYS A 86 8.46 56.91 15.24
CA CYS A 86 8.09 57.84 16.29
C CYS A 86 8.97 57.49 17.49
#